data_AF-S4NPH6-F1
#
_entry.id   AF-S4NPH6-F1
#
_cell.length_a   1.000
_cell.length_b   1.000
_cell.length_c   1.000
_cell.angle_alpha   90.00
_cell.angle_beta   90.00
_cell.angle_gamma   90.00
#
_symmetry.space_group_name_H-M   'P 1'
#
loop_
_entity.id
_entity.type
_entity.pdbx_description
1 polymer ?
#
loop_
_entity_poly.entity_id
_entity_poly.type
_entity_poly.pdbx_seq_one_letter_code
_entity_poly.pdbx_strand_id
1 'polypeptide(L)'
;MWESVAAIYVALTGLVLPEQAPSRERRSLDVLLTYENGQQQILEVDEKQHFTAARALTLEYYPAGVKLGFDASRWLARSQSLTGREPGGGFGKSKPPLFPGEGGRHRQRAFRDALADLLPPVHDWLPTIRISDTEVTAVTAAPDPVSSLRTLLGDRGVPAACLASE
;
A
#
# COMPACT_ATOMS: atom_id res chain seq x y z
N MET A 1 -14.48 1.49 9.18
CA MET A 1 -13.66 1.87 8.02
C MET A 1 -13.74 3.36 7.70
N TRP A 2 -14.94 3.94 7.49
CA TRP A 2 -15.09 5.35 7.10
C TRP A 2 -14.36 6.34 8.01
N GLU A 3 -14.55 6.23 9.33
CA GLU A 3 -13.91 7.13 10.31
C GLU A 3 -12.38 7.10 10.22
N SER A 4 -11.78 5.92 10.09
CA SER A 4 -10.33 5.75 9.95
C SER A 4 -9.82 6.38 8.66
N VAL A 5 -10.53 6.16 7.56
CA VAL A 5 -10.19 6.74 6.26
C VAL A 5 -10.31 8.27 6.28
N ALA A 6 -11.37 8.81 6.88
CA ALA A 6 -11.55 10.25 7.05
C ALA A 6 -10.45 10.85 7.94
N ALA A 7 -10.07 10.18 9.04
CA ALA A 7 -8.99 10.61 9.92
C ALA A 7 -7.64 10.63 9.20
N ILE A 8 -7.32 9.60 8.41
CA ILE A 8 -6.11 9.56 7.57
C ILE A 8 -6.10 10.73 6.57
N TYR A 9 -7.24 10.98 5.92
CA TYR A 9 -7.34 12.09 4.95
C TYR A 9 -7.13 13.46 5.60
N VAL A 10 -7.75 13.69 6.76
CA VAL A 10 -7.56 14.91 7.56
C VAL A 10 -6.10 15.05 7.98
N ALA A 11 -5.47 13.97 8.48
CA ALA A 11 -4.06 13.99 8.86
C ALA A 11 -3.15 14.36 7.69
N LEU A 12 -3.42 13.82 6.50
CA LEU A 12 -2.64 14.11 5.30
C LEU A 12 -2.83 15.54 4.81
N THR A 13 -4.06 16.07 4.82
CA THR A 13 -4.42 17.25 4.03
C THR A 13 -4.86 18.46 4.85
N GLY A 14 -5.27 18.27 6.09
CA GLY A 14 -6.00 19.25 6.90
C GLY A 14 -7.43 19.53 6.40
N LEU A 15 -7.92 18.77 5.42
CA LEU A 15 -9.23 18.96 4.79
C LEU A 15 -10.21 17.87 5.23
N VAL A 16 -11.51 18.16 5.10
CA VAL A 16 -12.57 17.17 5.29
C VAL A 16 -12.70 16.31 4.05
N LEU A 17 -12.69 14.98 4.21
CA LEU A 17 -12.91 14.05 3.12
C LEU A 17 -14.36 14.19 2.64
N PRO A 18 -14.61 14.56 1.37
CA PRO A 18 -15.98 14.60 0.86
C PRO A 18 -16.57 13.18 0.85
N GLU A 19 -17.85 13.08 1.20
CA GLU A 19 -18.60 11.81 1.15
C GLU A 19 -18.62 11.18 -0.24
N GLN A 20 -18.52 12.02 -1.29
CA GLN A 20 -18.46 11.59 -2.68
C GLN A 20 -17.13 12.04 -3.30
N ALA A 21 -16.31 11.06 -3.67
CA ALA A 21 -15.09 11.34 -4.41
C ALA A 21 -15.42 11.80 -5.84
N PRO A 22 -14.65 12.75 -6.42
CA PRO A 22 -14.77 13.07 -7.84
C PRO A 22 -14.59 11.83 -8.71
N SER A 23 -15.38 11.67 -9.78
CA SER A 23 -15.39 10.48 -10.65
C SER A 23 -14.03 10.10 -11.27
N ARG A 24 -13.11 11.06 -11.34
CA ARG A 24 -11.72 10.89 -11.80
C ARG A 24 -10.78 10.29 -10.76
N GLU A 25 -11.19 10.24 -9.50
CA GLU A 25 -10.41 9.61 -8.44
C GLU A 25 -10.58 8.11 -8.55
N ARG A 26 -9.68 7.51 -9.34
CA ARG A 26 -9.58 6.07 -9.53
C ARG A 26 -8.21 5.57 -9.11
N ARG A 27 -8.18 4.33 -8.64
CA ARG A 27 -6.97 3.56 -8.36
C ARG A 27 -7.08 2.23 -9.10
N SER A 28 -5.98 1.78 -9.68
CA SER A 28 -5.78 0.39 -10.08
C SER A 28 -4.99 -0.33 -8.99
N LEU A 29 -5.30 -1.61 -8.79
CA LEU A 29 -4.46 -2.52 -8.01
C LEU A 29 -3.44 -3.15 -8.97
N ASP A 30 -2.22 -3.43 -8.52
CA ASP A 30 -1.24 -4.11 -9.35
C ASP A 30 -1.68 -5.54 -9.68
N VAL A 31 -2.07 -6.31 -8.65
CA VAL A 31 -2.56 -7.69 -8.80
C VAL A 31 -3.69 -7.96 -7.80
N LEU A 32 -4.75 -8.62 -8.28
CA LEU A 32 -5.78 -9.25 -7.45
C LEU A 32 -5.66 -10.77 -7.60
N LEU A 33 -5.10 -11.42 -6.58
CA LEU A 33 -5.03 -12.87 -6.50
C LEU A 33 -6.44 -13.40 -6.19
N THR A 34 -6.88 -14.42 -6.93
CA THR A 34 -8.14 -15.14 -6.68
C THR A 34 -7.82 -16.61 -6.53
N TYR A 35 -8.25 -17.20 -5.42
CA TYR A 35 -7.98 -18.59 -5.06
C TYR A 35 -9.16 -19.50 -5.41
N GLU A 36 -8.93 -20.80 -5.49
CA GLU A 36 -9.94 -21.80 -5.86
C GLU A 36 -11.15 -21.80 -4.90
N ASN A 37 -10.93 -21.48 -3.62
CA ASN A 37 -11.98 -21.37 -2.62
C ASN A 37 -12.76 -20.04 -2.69
N GLY A 38 -12.50 -19.20 -3.70
CA GLY A 38 -13.14 -17.90 -3.90
C GLY A 38 -12.57 -16.76 -3.07
N GLN A 39 -11.60 -17.01 -2.18
CA GLN A 39 -10.90 -15.94 -1.47
C GLN A 39 -10.10 -15.07 -2.44
N GLN A 40 -9.92 -13.81 -2.08
CA GLN A 40 -9.11 -12.87 -2.86
C GLN A 40 -8.08 -12.19 -1.97
N GLN A 41 -6.96 -11.77 -2.56
CA GLN A 41 -5.90 -11.04 -1.88
C GLN A 41 -5.29 -10.00 -2.82
N ILE A 42 -5.10 -8.79 -2.32
CA ILE A 42 -4.42 -7.73 -3.07
C ILE A 42 -2.91 -7.93 -2.92
N LEU A 43 -2.17 -7.80 -4.02
CA LEU A 43 -0.72 -7.70 -4.02
C LEU A 43 -0.33 -6.39 -4.72
N GLU A 44 0.47 -5.57 -4.03
CA GLU A 44 1.02 -4.31 -4.54
C GLU A 44 2.56 -4.35 -4.51
N VAL A 45 3.19 -3.72 -5.51
CA VAL A 45 4.64 -3.55 -5.56
C VAL A 45 5.00 -2.10 -5.25
N ASP A 46 5.67 -1.87 -4.14
CA ASP A 46 6.02 -0.54 -3.65
C ASP A 46 7.39 -0.12 -4.16
N GLU A 47 7.41 0.73 -5.19
CA GLU A 47 8.61 1.42 -5.63
C GLU A 47 9.08 2.49 -4.63
N LYS A 48 10.34 2.96 -4.76
CA LYS A 48 10.93 4.03 -3.94
C LYS A 48 10.00 5.24 -3.72
N GLN A 49 9.20 5.59 -4.72
CA GLN A 49 8.25 6.72 -4.69
C GLN A 49 7.03 6.54 -3.77
N HIS A 50 6.80 5.35 -3.20
CA HIS A 50 5.79 5.10 -2.19
C HIS A 50 6.29 5.42 -0.77
N PHE A 51 7.59 5.34 -0.53
CA PHE A 51 8.20 5.57 0.79
C PHE A 51 8.41 7.08 1.02
N THR A 52 7.40 7.69 1.62
CA THR A 52 7.24 9.15 1.78
C THR A 52 6.82 9.50 3.22
N ALA A 53 6.99 10.75 3.63
CA ALA A 53 6.48 11.23 4.92
C ALA A 53 4.96 11.06 5.01
N ALA A 54 4.25 11.25 3.89
CA ALA A 54 2.84 10.97 3.79
C ALA A 54 2.51 9.49 4.05
N ARG A 55 3.32 8.55 3.52
CA ARG A 55 3.12 7.11 3.76
C ARG A 55 3.36 6.75 5.22
N ALA A 56 4.42 7.28 5.84
CA ALA A 56 4.67 7.13 7.27
C ALA A 56 3.45 7.57 8.09
N LEU A 57 2.93 8.77 7.82
CA LEU A 57 1.75 9.30 8.50
C LEU A 57 0.53 8.38 8.34
N THR A 58 0.27 7.83 7.14
CA THR A 58 -0.86 6.93 6.98
C THR A 58 -0.76 5.67 7.85
N LEU A 59 0.43 5.07 7.96
CA LEU A 59 0.65 3.85 8.72
C LEU A 59 0.45 4.07 10.23
N GLU A 60 0.81 5.25 10.74
CA GLU A 60 0.59 5.64 12.14
C GLU A 60 -0.90 5.79 12.48
N TYR A 61 -1.76 6.03 11.49
CA TYR A 61 -3.21 6.18 11.64
C TYR A 61 -4.00 4.90 11.35
N TYR A 62 -3.32 3.78 11.10
CA TYR A 62 -4.01 2.51 10.88
C TYR A 62 -4.78 2.09 12.13
N PRO A 63 -6.00 1.55 11.99
CA PRO A 63 -6.75 1.03 13.13
C PRO A 63 -5.97 -0.05 13.87
N ALA A 64 -6.04 -0.03 15.20
CA ALA A 64 -5.45 -1.08 16.02
C ALA A 64 -6.00 -2.45 15.61
N GLY A 65 -5.11 -3.43 15.47
CA GLY A 65 -5.47 -4.81 15.12
C GLY A 65 -5.78 -5.05 13.64
N VAL A 66 -5.57 -4.07 12.75
CA VAL A 66 -5.62 -4.32 11.31
C VAL A 66 -4.64 -5.42 10.94
N LYS A 67 -5.12 -6.44 10.22
CA LYS A 67 -4.27 -7.50 9.68
C LYS A 67 -3.67 -7.03 8.37
N LEU A 68 -2.36 -7.14 8.24
CA LEU A 68 -1.62 -6.79 7.04
C LEU A 68 -0.79 -7.98 6.59
N GLY A 69 -0.70 -8.18 5.27
CA GLY A 69 0.20 -9.15 4.68
C GLY A 69 1.64 -8.64 4.60
N PHE A 70 1.97 -7.51 5.21
CA PHE A 70 3.33 -6.94 5.23
C PHE A 70 3.68 -6.36 6.61
N ASP A 71 4.98 -6.14 6.85
CA ASP A 71 5.47 -5.55 8.09
C ASP A 71 5.34 -4.02 8.04
N ALA A 72 4.26 -3.49 8.63
CA ALA A 72 4.02 -2.06 8.70
C ALA A 72 5.12 -1.29 9.43
N SER A 73 5.80 -1.89 10.41
CA SER A 73 6.89 -1.23 11.14
C SER A 73 8.10 -1.02 10.24
N ARG A 74 8.43 -2.00 9.39
CA ARG A 74 9.50 -1.90 8.38
C ARG A 74 9.16 -0.86 7.32
N TRP A 75 7.90 -0.81 6.86
CA TRP A 75 7.44 0.21 5.90
C TRP A 75 7.46 1.63 6.50
N LEU A 76 7.05 1.76 7.77
CA LEU A 76 7.08 3.00 8.53
C LEU A 76 8.51 3.50 8.69
N ALA A 77 9.41 2.66 9.22
CA ALA A 77 10.82 3.00 9.42
C ALA A 77 11.50 3.43 8.11
N ARG A 78 11.22 2.71 7.01
CA ARG A 78 11.74 3.07 5.70
C ARG A 78 11.19 4.41 5.21
N SER A 79 9.88 4.64 5.35
CA SER A 79 9.25 5.91 4.96
C SER A 79 9.81 7.09 5.78
N GLN A 80 9.98 6.91 7.09
CA GLN A 80 10.60 7.90 7.98
C GLN A 80 12.04 8.20 7.55
N SER A 81 12.86 7.18 7.25
CA SER A 81 14.26 7.35 6.81
C SER A 81 14.43 8.14 5.51
N LEU A 82 13.39 8.20 4.68
CA LEU A 82 13.37 8.90 3.39
C LEU A 82 12.65 10.27 3.45
N THR A 83 12.13 10.65 4.62
CA THR A 83 11.50 11.96 4.83
C THR A 83 12.44 13.09 4.44
N GLY A 84 11.93 14.06 3.65
CA GLY A 84 12.73 15.17 3.11
C GLY A 84 13.70 14.79 1.98
N ARG A 85 13.77 13.50 1.61
CA ARG A 85 14.52 12.99 0.45
C ARG A 85 13.59 12.33 -0.57
N GLU A 86 12.32 12.67 -0.49
CA GLU A 86 11.26 12.18 -1.35
C GLU A 86 11.49 12.66 -2.79
N PRO A 87 11.10 11.89 -3.81
CA PRO A 87 11.21 12.34 -5.18
C PRO A 87 10.47 13.67 -5.40
N GLY A 88 11.19 14.68 -5.91
CA GLY A 88 10.66 16.01 -6.21
C GLY A 88 9.98 16.12 -7.59
N GLY A 89 9.69 17.34 -8.02
CA GLY A 89 9.14 17.63 -9.35
C GLY A 89 7.79 16.96 -9.61
N GLY A 90 7.65 16.24 -10.73
CA GLY A 90 6.40 15.59 -11.13
C GLY A 90 5.85 14.60 -10.09
N PHE A 91 6.71 14.02 -9.26
CA PHE A 91 6.36 13.11 -8.17
C PHE A 91 5.67 13.82 -7.00
N GLY A 92 5.95 15.10 -6.77
CA GLY A 92 5.29 15.94 -5.76
C GLY A 92 4.14 16.81 -6.30
N LYS A 93 3.78 16.68 -7.59
CA LYS A 93 2.79 17.55 -8.24
C LYS A 93 1.48 17.62 -7.46
N SER A 94 0.92 18.83 -7.36
CA SER A 94 -0.44 19.08 -6.82
C SER A 94 -1.51 18.23 -7.54
N LYS A 95 -2.47 17.71 -6.77
CA LYS A 95 -3.57 16.85 -7.23
C LYS A 95 -4.90 17.35 -6.68
N PRO A 96 -5.32 18.59 -7.04
CA PRO A 96 -6.61 19.12 -6.62
C PRO A 96 -7.75 18.26 -7.19
N PRO A 97 -8.98 18.34 -6.65
CA PRO A 97 -9.33 19.10 -5.46
C PRO A 97 -8.91 18.39 -4.17
N LEU A 98 -8.70 17.06 -4.19
CA LEU A 98 -8.54 16.29 -2.95
C LEU A 98 -7.15 16.42 -2.32
N PHE A 99 -6.09 16.61 -3.11
CA PHE A 99 -4.73 16.74 -2.58
C PHE A 99 -4.04 17.96 -3.21
N PRO A 100 -4.52 19.19 -2.90
CA PRO A 100 -3.96 20.41 -3.44
C PRO A 100 -2.59 20.72 -2.84
N GLY A 101 -1.81 21.58 -3.48
CA GLY A 101 -0.53 22.08 -2.99
C GLY A 101 0.68 21.16 -3.25
N GLU A 102 1.83 21.59 -2.76
CA GLU A 102 3.09 20.84 -2.85
C GLU A 102 2.99 19.49 -2.13
N GLY A 103 3.55 18.44 -2.72
CA GLY A 103 3.44 17.07 -2.20
C GLY A 103 2.07 16.42 -2.42
N GLY A 104 1.18 17.03 -3.21
CA GLY A 104 -0.18 16.53 -3.43
C GLY A 104 -0.24 15.09 -3.94
N ARG A 105 0.65 14.73 -4.88
CA ARG A 105 0.74 13.35 -5.38
C ARG A 105 1.28 12.37 -4.33
N HIS A 106 2.19 12.79 -3.45
CA HIS A 106 2.67 11.94 -2.34
C HIS A 106 1.52 11.60 -1.38
N ARG A 107 0.75 12.62 -0.98
CA ARG A 107 -0.47 12.43 -0.17
C ARG A 107 -1.51 11.57 -0.86
N GLN A 108 -1.76 11.81 -2.15
CA GLN A 108 -2.71 11.02 -2.93
C GLN A 108 -2.32 9.54 -2.97
N ARG A 109 -1.04 9.24 -3.18
CA ARG A 109 -0.51 7.87 -3.20
C ARG A 109 -0.64 7.21 -1.83
N ALA A 110 -0.15 7.88 -0.79
CA ALA A 110 -0.23 7.37 0.57
C ALA A 110 -1.67 7.10 1.03
N PHE A 111 -2.59 8.02 0.74
CA PHE A 111 -4.02 7.83 1.02
C PHE A 111 -4.58 6.63 0.27
N ARG A 112 -4.29 6.53 -1.02
CA ARG A 112 -4.73 5.39 -1.83
C ARG A 112 -4.17 4.11 -1.23
N ASP A 113 -2.88 4.04 -0.96
CA ASP A 113 -2.21 2.88 -0.34
C ASP A 113 -2.90 2.43 0.93
N ALA A 114 -3.23 3.38 1.82
CA ALA A 114 -4.05 3.10 2.99
C ALA A 114 -5.41 2.50 2.66
N LEU A 115 -6.11 3.00 1.64
CA LEU A 115 -7.38 2.40 1.20
C LEU A 115 -7.21 0.94 0.78
N ALA A 116 -6.20 0.58 -0.02
CA ALA A 116 -6.02 -0.83 -0.41
C ALA A 116 -5.65 -1.73 0.76
N ASP A 117 -4.98 -1.20 1.78
CA ASP A 117 -4.63 -2.00 2.96
C ASP A 117 -5.81 -2.17 3.93
N LEU A 118 -6.74 -1.20 3.96
CA LEU A 118 -7.91 -1.20 4.85
C LEU A 118 -9.19 -1.79 4.21
N LEU A 119 -9.21 -1.97 2.89
CA LEU A 119 -10.32 -2.52 2.13
C LEU A 119 -10.59 -4.02 2.39
N PRO A 120 -9.57 -4.90 2.54
CA PRO A 120 -9.79 -6.34 2.55
C PRO A 120 -10.85 -6.84 3.56
N PRO A 121 -10.85 -6.38 4.83
CA PRO A 121 -11.86 -6.81 5.81
C PRO A 121 -13.30 -6.42 5.45
N VAL A 122 -13.51 -5.45 4.56
CA VAL A 122 -14.85 -5.03 4.10
C VAL A 122 -15.39 -5.96 3.01
N HIS A 123 -14.51 -6.70 2.33
CA HIS A 123 -14.86 -7.59 1.23
C HIS A 123 -14.62 -9.08 1.57
N ASP A 124 -14.36 -9.42 2.84
CA ASP A 124 -13.94 -10.76 3.27
C ASP A 124 -12.72 -11.29 2.48
N TRP A 125 -11.80 -10.39 2.14
CA TRP A 125 -10.55 -10.71 1.46
C TRP A 125 -9.41 -10.94 2.47
N LEU A 126 -8.39 -11.67 2.04
CA LEU A 126 -7.15 -11.81 2.79
C LEU A 126 -6.39 -10.47 2.86
N PRO A 127 -5.59 -10.25 3.91
CA PRO A 127 -4.81 -9.02 4.09
C PRO A 127 -3.93 -8.67 2.88
N THR A 128 -3.87 -7.39 2.51
CA THR A 128 -3.05 -6.90 1.40
C THR A 128 -1.57 -7.22 1.62
N ILE A 129 -0.94 -7.78 0.58
CA ILE A 129 0.49 -8.04 0.50
C ILE A 129 1.17 -6.87 -0.18
N ARG A 130 2.34 -6.48 0.35
CA ARG A 130 3.22 -5.50 -0.29
C ARG A 130 4.61 -6.08 -0.45
N ILE A 131 5.21 -5.84 -1.61
CA ILE A 131 6.59 -6.18 -1.92
C ILE A 131 7.32 -4.89 -2.25
N SER A 132 8.35 -4.54 -1.49
CA SER A 132 9.14 -3.35 -1.77
C SER A 132 10.10 -3.57 -2.95
N ASP A 133 10.46 -2.51 -3.66
CA ASP A 133 11.53 -2.50 -4.68
C ASP A 133 12.83 -3.20 -4.23
N THR A 134 13.22 -3.08 -2.95
CA THR A 134 14.40 -3.77 -2.40
C THR A 134 14.19 -5.28 -2.31
N GLU A 135 12.97 -5.73 -2.01
CA GLU A 135 12.62 -7.15 -2.00
C GLU A 135 12.50 -7.70 -3.42
N VAL A 136 11.93 -6.94 -4.35
CA VAL A 136 11.95 -7.30 -5.79
C VAL A 136 13.38 -7.48 -6.27
N THR A 137 14.28 -6.56 -5.94
CA THR A 137 15.70 -6.64 -6.30
C THR A 137 16.36 -7.89 -5.70
N ALA A 138 16.08 -8.20 -4.43
CA ALA A 138 16.62 -9.40 -3.78
C ALA A 138 16.11 -10.70 -4.42
N VAL A 139 14.82 -10.78 -4.73
CA VAL A 139 14.18 -11.95 -5.38
C VAL A 139 14.77 -12.16 -6.77
N THR A 140 14.84 -11.10 -7.58
CA THR A 140 15.35 -11.19 -8.97
C THR A 140 16.83 -11.52 -9.05
N ALA A 141 17.62 -11.15 -8.05
CA ALA A 141 19.04 -11.48 -7.96
C ALA A 141 19.32 -12.88 -7.35
N ALA A 142 18.31 -13.58 -6.84
CA ALA A 142 18.49 -14.89 -6.24
C ALA A 142 18.87 -15.95 -7.30
N PRO A 143 19.62 -17.01 -6.93
CA PRO A 143 19.92 -18.12 -7.86
C PRO A 143 18.67 -18.82 -8.39
N ASP A 144 17.59 -18.85 -7.60
CA ASP A 144 16.27 -19.32 -7.98
C ASP A 144 15.21 -18.25 -7.62
N PRO A 145 14.92 -17.31 -8.53
CA PRO A 145 13.96 -16.23 -8.29
C PRO A 145 12.53 -16.72 -8.04
N VAL A 146 12.14 -17.86 -8.64
CA VAL A 146 10.78 -18.39 -8.49
C VAL A 146 10.58 -18.92 -7.08
N SER A 147 11.51 -19.74 -6.59
CA SER A 147 11.45 -20.23 -5.21
C SER A 147 11.59 -19.09 -4.19
N SER A 148 12.46 -18.10 -4.47
CA SER A 148 12.59 -16.91 -3.62
C SER A 148 11.28 -16.11 -3.53
N LEU A 149 10.59 -15.89 -4.66
CA LEU A 149 9.29 -15.23 -4.68
C LEU A 149 8.23 -16.03 -3.91
N ARG A 150 8.19 -17.35 -4.08
CA ARG A 150 7.24 -18.21 -3.35
C ARG A 150 7.42 -18.14 -1.85
N THR A 151 8.67 -18.20 -1.37
CA THR A 151 8.97 -18.01 0.05
C THR A 151 8.48 -16.66 0.54
N LEU A 152 8.79 -15.58 -0.18
CA LEU A 152 8.33 -14.24 0.17
C LEU A 152 6.79 -14.17 0.22
N LEU A 153 6.09 -14.71 -0.77
CA LEU A 153 4.63 -14.72 -0.80
C LEU A 153 4.02 -15.56 0.34
N GLY A 154 4.65 -16.67 0.70
CA GLY A 154 4.26 -17.50 1.84
C GLY A 154 4.39 -16.77 3.17
N ASP A 155 5.51 -16.08 3.39
CA ASP A 155 5.73 -15.23 4.57
C ASP A 155 4.72 -14.07 4.66
N ARG A 156 4.15 -13.68 3.51
CA ARG A 156 3.16 -12.61 3.37
C ARG A 156 1.71 -13.11 3.47
N GLY A 157 1.51 -14.41 3.67
CA GLY A 157 0.21 -15.01 3.92
C GLY A 157 -0.54 -15.49 2.67
N VAL A 158 0.13 -15.66 1.53
CA VAL A 158 -0.44 -16.42 0.41
C VAL A 158 -0.61 -17.88 0.85
N PRO A 159 -1.78 -18.53 0.61
CA PRO A 159 -2.01 -19.91 1.01
C PRO A 159 -0.96 -20.88 0.44
N ALA A 160 -0.41 -21.75 1.29
CA ALA A 160 0.63 -22.70 0.89
C ALA A 160 0.22 -23.61 -0.28
N ALA A 161 -1.06 -24.00 -0.35
CA ALA A 161 -1.62 -24.77 -1.45
C ALA A 161 -1.47 -24.07 -2.82
N CYS A 162 -1.34 -22.75 -2.84
CA CYS A 162 -1.16 -21.95 -4.06
C CYS A 162 0.31 -21.66 -4.38
N LEU A 163 1.23 -22.04 -3.49
CA LEU A 163 2.67 -21.80 -3.63
C LEU A 163 3.45 -23.05 -4.01
N ALA A 164 2.89 -24.23 -3.79
CA ALA A 164 3.42 -25.48 -4.32
C ALA A 164 3.23 -25.49 -5.85
N SER A 165 4.30 -25.73 -6.61
CA SER A 165 4.16 -26.18 -8.00
C SER A 165 4.14 -27.69 -8.05
N GLU A 166 3.35 -28.21 -8.99
CA GLU A 166 3.53 -29.53 -9.61
C GLU A 166 4.97 -29.74 -10.10
#